data_AF-A0A930FCW7-F1
#
_entry.id   AF-A0A930FCW7-F1
#
_cell.length_a   1.000
_cell.length_b   1.000
_cell.length_c   1.000
_cell.angle_alpha   90.00
_cell.angle_beta   90.00
_cell.angle_gamma   90.00
#
_symmetry.space_group_name_H-M   'P 1'
#
loop_
_entity.id
_entity.type
_entity.pdbx_description
1 polymer ?
#
loop_
_entity_poly.entity_id
_entity_poly.type
_entity_poly.pdbx_seq_one_letter_code
_entity_poly.pdbx_strand_id
1 'polypeptide(L)'
;MEFKAEWTGGYPSLCVGKWKLYRKYEDILEDGSKDEGYDDISNLIPEDLKHEPMYTLGVYSSWHFDSDYIEQFEDYTDGLDFEEWCKENESWIHLICDPKDYKDLYNAFNEHDWRYESCGGCI
;
A
#
# COMPACT_ATOMS: atom_id res chain seq x y z
N MET A 1 7.23 -2.99 14.60
CA MET A 1 6.16 -4.01 14.51
C MET A 1 6.12 -4.53 13.08
N GLU A 2 5.67 -5.75 12.81
CA GLU A 2 5.69 -6.25 11.42
C GLU A 2 4.29 -6.17 10.79
N PHE A 3 4.23 -5.54 9.61
CA PHE A 3 3.05 -5.40 8.78
C PHE A 3 3.29 -5.99 7.40
N LYS A 4 2.21 -6.45 6.77
CA LYS A 4 2.19 -6.83 5.37
C LYS A 4 0.99 -6.18 4.73
N ALA A 5 1.20 -5.34 3.72
CA ALA A 5 0.12 -4.81 2.89
C ALA A 5 0.17 -5.46 1.50
N GLU A 6 -0.98 -5.66 0.89
CA GLU A 6 -1.06 -6.21 -0.46
C GLU A 6 -2.13 -5.45 -1.24
N TRP A 7 -1.78 -5.01 -2.45
CA TRP A 7 -2.76 -4.56 -3.42
C TRP A 7 -3.29 -5.75 -4.22
N THR A 8 -4.61 -5.93 -4.28
CA THR A 8 -5.19 -7.08 -5.01
C THR A 8 -5.39 -6.82 -6.50
N GLY A 9 -5.24 -5.57 -6.95
CA GLY A 9 -5.36 -5.25 -8.38
C GLY A 9 -4.15 -5.75 -9.15
N GLY A 10 -4.31 -5.96 -10.45
CA GLY A 10 -3.25 -6.50 -11.29
C GLY A 10 -3.48 -6.20 -12.75
N TYR A 11 -2.43 -6.37 -13.55
CA TYR A 11 -2.50 -6.19 -15.00
C TYR A 11 -3.61 -7.06 -15.63
N PRO A 12 -4.38 -6.56 -16.62
CA PRO A 12 -4.27 -5.23 -17.26
C PRO A 12 -5.01 -4.11 -16.51
N SER A 13 -5.74 -4.42 -15.44
CA SER A 13 -6.59 -3.48 -14.70
C SER A 13 -6.05 -3.25 -13.29
N LEU A 14 -4.82 -2.73 -13.18
CA LEU A 14 -4.15 -2.50 -11.89
C LEU A 14 -5.00 -1.64 -10.94
N CYS A 15 -5.72 -0.66 -11.48
CA CYS A 15 -6.59 0.24 -10.72
C CYS A 15 -7.86 -0.43 -10.17
N VAL A 16 -8.16 -1.68 -10.53
CA VAL A 16 -9.31 -2.44 -10.03
C VAL A 16 -8.84 -3.43 -8.98
N GLY A 17 -8.79 -2.97 -7.73
CA GLY A 17 -8.33 -3.77 -6.60
C GLY A 17 -8.81 -3.22 -5.26
N LYS A 18 -8.28 -3.80 -4.20
CA LYS A 18 -8.41 -3.28 -2.85
C LYS A 18 -7.15 -3.57 -2.05
N TRP A 19 -6.89 -2.75 -1.05
CA TRP A 19 -5.86 -3.02 -0.08
C TRP A 19 -6.26 -4.14 0.89
N LYS A 20 -5.31 -5.01 1.17
CA LYS A 20 -5.30 -5.92 2.31
C LYS A 20 -4.17 -5.51 3.24
N LEU A 21 -4.40 -5.57 4.54
CA LEU A 21 -3.41 -5.26 5.55
C LEU A 21 -3.43 -6.32 6.64
N TYR A 22 -2.25 -6.81 6.96
CA TYR A 22 -2.02 -7.84 7.96
C TYR A 22 -1.02 -7.35 8.98
N ARG A 23 -1.26 -7.67 10.26
CA ARG A 23 -0.35 -7.37 11.37
C ARG A 23 0.12 -8.67 12.00
N LYS A 24 1.43 -8.82 12.16
CA LYS A 24 2.00 -10.01 12.81
C LYS A 24 1.66 -10.02 14.29
N TYR A 25 1.25 -11.18 14.80
CA TYR A 25 1.12 -11.44 16.24
C TYR A 25 2.06 -12.57 16.65
N GLU A 26 2.50 -12.52 17.90
CA GLU A 26 3.24 -13.60 18.56
C GLU A 26 2.73 -13.68 20.00
N ASP A 27 2.09 -14.80 20.32
CA ASP A 27 1.55 -15.10 21.63
C ASP A 27 2.23 -16.34 22.22
N ILE A 28 2.43 -16.33 23.54
CA ILE A 28 2.95 -17.49 24.28
C ILE A 28 1.75 -18.18 24.94
N LEU A 29 1.50 -19.43 24.55
CA LEU A 29 0.42 -20.25 25.10
C LEU A 29 0.78 -20.74 26.51
N GLU A 30 -0.23 -21.20 27.26
CA GLU A 30 -0.06 -21.67 28.64
C GLU A 30 0.94 -22.83 28.78
N ASP A 31 1.11 -23.63 27.73
CA ASP A 31 2.06 -24.74 27.68
C ASP A 31 3.50 -24.31 27.31
N GLY A 32 3.71 -23.01 27.10
CA GLY A 32 5.00 -22.42 26.70
C GLY A 32 5.31 -22.53 25.21
N SER A 33 4.39 -23.08 24.39
CA SER A 33 4.51 -23.01 22.93
C SER A 33 4.22 -21.59 22.43
N LYS A 34 4.76 -21.28 21.25
CA LYS A 34 4.54 -20.00 20.56
C LYS A 34 3.46 -20.19 19.51
N ASP A 35 2.44 -19.34 19.53
CA ASP A 35 1.52 -19.14 18.41
C ASP A 35 1.92 -17.84 17.72
N GLU A 36 2.27 -17.92 16.45
CA GLU A 36 2.64 -16.75 15.65
C GLU A 36 1.90 -16.78 14.32
N GLY A 37 1.49 -15.62 13.86
CA GLY A 37 0.67 -15.51 12.67
C GLY A 37 0.43 -14.08 12.27
N TYR A 38 -0.61 -13.88 11.48
CA TYR A 38 -1.03 -12.57 11.01
C TYR A 38 -2.53 -12.39 11.21
N ASP A 39 -2.90 -11.28 11.86
CA ASP A 39 -4.28 -10.82 11.92
C ASP A 39 -4.60 -10.02 10.67
N ASP A 40 -5.72 -10.33 10.01
CA ASP A 40 -6.29 -9.48 8.97
C ASP A 40 -6.94 -8.25 9.62
N ILE A 41 -6.35 -7.10 9.38
CA ILE A 41 -6.80 -5.80 9.88
C ILE A 41 -7.21 -4.86 8.74
N SER A 42 -7.52 -5.41 7.56
CA SER A 42 -7.90 -4.65 6.36
C SER A 42 -9.14 -3.77 6.57
N ASN A 43 -9.97 -4.09 7.56
CA ASN A 43 -11.14 -3.30 7.95
C ASN A 43 -10.80 -1.99 8.67
N LEU A 44 -9.55 -1.80 9.09
CA LEU A 44 -9.07 -0.55 9.70
C LEU A 44 -8.62 0.48 8.65
N ILE A 45 -8.47 0.07 7.38
CA ILE A 45 -8.22 1.00 6.27
C ILE A 45 -9.51 1.76 5.98
N PRO A 46 -9.49 3.11 5.92
CA PRO A 46 -10.63 3.91 5.52
C PRO A 46 -11.19 3.47 4.16
N GLU A 47 -12.52 3.41 4.04
CA GLU A 47 -13.18 2.86 2.85
C GLU A 47 -12.89 3.68 1.59
N ASP A 48 -12.67 4.98 1.74
CA ASP A 48 -12.25 5.91 0.69
C ASP A 48 -10.81 5.72 0.23
N LEU A 49 -9.93 5.13 1.05
CA LEU A 49 -8.54 4.81 0.67
C LEU A 49 -8.35 3.36 0.23
N LYS A 50 -9.29 2.49 0.59
CA LYS A 50 -9.20 1.04 0.38
C LYS A 50 -9.09 0.63 -1.08
N HIS A 51 -9.58 1.46 -1.99
CA HIS A 51 -9.61 1.22 -3.43
C HIS A 51 -8.71 2.19 -4.22
N GLU A 52 -7.98 3.04 -3.51
CA GLU A 52 -7.14 4.09 -4.08
C GLU A 52 -5.65 3.71 -3.90
N PRO A 53 -4.74 4.30 -4.67
CA PRO A 53 -3.32 4.18 -4.39
C PRO A 53 -3.01 4.78 -3.01
N MET A 54 -2.05 4.20 -2.29
CA MET A 54 -1.70 4.65 -0.94
C MET A 54 -0.82 5.90 -0.95
N TYR A 55 -0.42 6.39 -2.13
CA TYR A 55 0.34 7.62 -2.34
C TYR A 55 1.65 7.71 -1.56
N THR A 56 2.30 6.59 -1.30
CA THR A 56 3.65 6.54 -0.72
C THR A 56 4.71 6.92 -1.76
N LEU A 57 5.83 7.51 -1.37
CA LEU A 57 6.89 7.91 -2.30
C LEU A 57 7.55 6.70 -2.95
N GLY A 58 7.56 6.65 -4.27
CA GLY A 58 8.16 5.57 -5.05
C GLY A 58 8.51 5.96 -6.47
N VAL A 59 9.14 5.04 -7.19
CA VAL A 59 9.31 5.12 -8.65
C VAL A 59 8.23 4.25 -9.29
N TYR A 60 7.45 4.85 -10.19
CA TYR A 60 6.34 4.22 -10.88
C TYR A 60 6.53 4.32 -12.39
N SER A 61 5.91 3.42 -13.14
CA SER A 61 5.95 3.45 -14.59
C SER A 61 4.60 3.90 -15.14
N SER A 62 4.62 4.72 -16.20
CA SER A 62 3.45 5.05 -17.02
C SER A 62 3.58 4.40 -18.39
N TRP A 63 2.42 4.10 -18.99
CA TRP A 63 2.33 3.63 -20.36
C TRP A 63 1.28 4.44 -21.11
N HIS A 64 1.70 5.09 -22.19
CA HIS A 64 0.84 6.01 -22.95
C HIS A 64 1.30 6.15 -24.41
N PHE A 65 0.45 6.76 -25.24
CA PHE A 65 0.79 7.16 -26.60
C PHE A 65 1.11 8.65 -26.67
N ASP A 66 2.17 9.00 -27.37
CA ASP A 66 2.49 10.40 -27.66
C ASP A 66 1.61 10.98 -28.80
N SER A 67 1.90 12.23 -29.20
CA SER A 67 1.16 12.93 -30.26
C SER A 67 1.23 12.26 -31.63
N ASP A 68 2.24 11.41 -31.87
CA ASP A 68 2.43 10.66 -33.11
C ASP A 68 1.88 9.23 -32.99
N TYR A 69 1.15 8.91 -31.90
CA TYR A 69 0.63 7.59 -31.58
C TYR A 69 1.72 6.52 -31.42
N ILE A 70 2.90 6.93 -30.98
CA ILE A 70 4.00 6.01 -30.63
C ILE A 70 3.90 5.67 -29.16
N GLU A 71 4.08 4.39 -28.86
CA GLU A 71 4.07 3.83 -27.51
C GLU A 71 5.27 4.35 -26.71
N GLN A 72 4.99 4.88 -25.53
CA GLN A 72 5.99 5.40 -24.60
C GLN A 72 5.84 4.71 -23.24
N PHE A 73 6.96 4.26 -22.70
CA PHE A 73 7.10 3.73 -21.34
C PHE A 73 8.07 4.63 -20.59
N GLU A 74 7.58 5.26 -19.52
CA GLU A 74 8.39 6.22 -18.76
C GLU A 74 8.31 5.91 -17.26
N ASP A 75 9.44 6.00 -16.59
CA ASP A 75 9.50 5.92 -15.13
C ASP A 75 9.51 7.34 -14.54
N TYR A 76 8.72 7.55 -13.50
CA TYR A 76 8.64 8.83 -12.80
C TYR A 76 8.59 8.61 -11.28
N THR A 77 9.01 9.63 -10.52
CA THR A 77 8.91 9.63 -9.06
C THR A 77 7.67 10.39 -8.64
N ASP A 78 6.87 9.80 -7.76
CA ASP A 78 5.63 10.39 -7.25
C ASP A 78 5.30 9.88 -5.84
N GLY A 79 4.37 10.53 -5.15
CA GLY A 79 3.92 10.20 -3.79
C GLY A 79 4.57 11.02 -2.68
N LEU A 80 4.09 10.77 -1.47
CA LEU A 80 4.45 11.46 -0.24
C LEU A 80 5.56 10.71 0.47
N ASP A 81 6.54 11.44 0.98
CA ASP A 81 7.52 10.83 1.86
C ASP A 81 6.88 10.36 3.18
N PHE A 82 7.67 9.71 4.03
CA PHE A 82 7.17 9.17 5.29
C PHE A 82 6.51 10.22 6.21
N GLU A 83 7.10 11.41 6.33
CA GLU A 83 6.61 12.45 7.24
C GLU A 83 5.31 13.06 6.71
N GLU A 84 5.28 13.34 5.41
CA GLU A 84 4.10 13.86 4.72
C GLU A 84 2.95 12.83 4.75
N TRP A 85 3.23 11.57 4.42
CA TRP A 85 2.24 10.50 4.43
C TRP A 85 1.64 10.27 5.82
N CYS A 86 2.48 10.26 6.87
CA CYS A 86 1.99 10.14 8.24
C CYS A 86 1.06 11.30 8.63
N LYS A 87 1.39 12.53 8.21
CA LYS A 87 0.56 13.70 8.49
C LYS A 87 -0.79 13.64 7.78
N GLU A 88 -0.82 13.19 6.53
CA GLU A 88 -2.07 13.06 5.77
C GLU A 88 -2.95 11.92 6.30
N ASN A 89 -2.33 10.85 6.82
CA ASN A 89 -3.02 9.65 7.27
C ASN A 89 -3.21 9.57 8.80
N GLU A 90 -2.84 10.63 9.54
CA GLU A 90 -2.85 10.66 11.02
C GLU A 90 -4.20 10.27 11.60
N SER A 91 -5.30 10.60 10.92
CA SER A 91 -6.67 10.35 11.39
C SER A 91 -7.04 8.88 11.56
N TRP A 92 -6.29 7.94 10.97
CA TRP A 92 -6.60 6.52 11.04
C TRP A 92 -5.40 5.63 11.42
N ILE A 93 -4.17 5.99 11.06
CA ILE A 93 -3.00 5.14 11.34
C ILE A 93 -2.75 4.94 12.84
N HIS A 94 -3.14 5.90 13.68
CA HIS A 94 -3.07 5.78 15.14
C HIS A 94 -4.01 4.71 15.72
N LEU A 95 -5.01 4.26 14.95
CA LEU A 95 -5.89 3.17 15.33
C LEU A 95 -5.26 1.80 15.05
N ILE A 96 -4.21 1.76 14.21
CA ILE A 96 -3.53 0.53 13.79
C ILE A 96 -2.32 0.24 14.67
N CYS A 97 -1.51 1.26 14.95
CA CYS A 97 -0.28 1.11 15.71
C CYS A 97 0.20 2.41 16.38
N ASP A 98 1.23 2.27 17.22
CA ASP A 98 1.90 3.39 17.88
C ASP A 98 2.80 4.15 16.89
N PRO A 99 3.09 5.45 17.12
CA PRO A 99 3.96 6.24 16.25
C PRO A 99 5.34 5.64 15.95
N LYS A 100 5.90 4.85 16.89
CA LYS A 100 7.19 4.16 16.70
C LYS A 100 7.16 3.11 15.57
N ASP A 101 5.97 2.61 15.23
CA ASP A 101 5.73 1.56 14.26
C ASP A 101 5.17 2.10 12.93
N TYR A 102 4.94 3.42 12.81
CA TYR A 102 4.41 4.04 11.59
C TYR A 102 5.32 3.81 10.39
N LYS A 103 6.64 3.77 10.60
CA LYS A 103 7.59 3.55 9.51
C LYS A 103 7.43 2.15 8.92
N ASP A 104 7.17 1.15 9.76
CA ASP A 104 6.95 -0.23 9.32
C ASP A 104 5.63 -0.33 8.52
N LEU A 105 4.57 0.36 8.97
CA LEU A 105 3.30 0.43 8.24
C LEU A 105 3.44 1.12 6.87
N TYR A 106 4.13 2.27 6.83
CA TYR A 106 4.42 2.99 5.59
C TYR A 106 5.18 2.10 4.60
N ASN A 107 6.25 1.44 5.07
CA ASN A 107 7.07 0.58 4.21
C ASN A 107 6.26 -0.60 3.66
N ALA A 108 5.37 -1.18 4.47
CA ALA A 108 4.51 -2.28 4.04
C ALA A 108 3.57 -1.87 2.88
N PHE A 109 2.97 -0.68 2.94
CA PHE A 109 2.19 -0.16 1.81
C PHE A 109 3.06 0.19 0.61
N ASN A 110 4.21 0.84 0.84
CA ASN A 110 5.09 1.31 -0.22
C ASN A 110 5.62 0.20 -1.13
N GLU A 111 5.86 -0.99 -0.59
CA GLU A 111 6.32 -2.16 -1.35
C GLU A 111 5.36 -2.58 -2.48
N HIS A 112 4.06 -2.31 -2.30
CA HIS A 112 3.00 -2.74 -3.23
C HIS A 112 2.14 -1.59 -3.75
N ASP A 113 2.57 -0.35 -3.51
CA ASP A 113 1.83 0.82 -3.93
C ASP A 113 1.83 0.97 -5.45
N TRP A 114 0.85 1.69 -5.97
CA TRP A 114 0.61 1.80 -7.41
C TRP A 114 0.13 3.22 -7.76
N ARG A 115 0.01 3.53 -9.05
CA ARG A 115 -0.56 4.79 -9.53
C ARG A 115 -1.54 4.57 -10.67
N TYR A 116 -2.46 5.53 -10.82
CA TYR A 116 -3.26 5.63 -12.04
C TYR A 116 -2.32 5.74 -13.25
N GLU A 117 -2.76 5.21 -14.39
CA GLU A 117 -1.97 5.18 -15.65
C GLU A 117 -0.75 4.24 -15.64
N SER A 118 -0.45 3.58 -14.50
CA SER A 118 0.44 2.42 -14.48
C SER A 118 -0.22 1.13 -14.99
N CYS A 119 -1.53 1.15 -15.27
CA CYS A 119 -2.27 0.05 -15.89
C CYS A 119 -2.45 0.26 -17.40
N GLY A 120 -2.08 -0.74 -18.21
CA GLY A 120 -2.35 -0.71 -19.65
C GLY A 120 -3.81 -0.87 -20.08
N GLY A 121 -4.75 -0.91 -19.15
CA GLY A 121 -6.18 -1.02 -19.42
C GLY A 121 -6.90 0.31 -19.70
N CYS A 122 -6.22 1.46 -19.55
CA CYS A 122 -6.81 2.80 -19.70
C CYS A 122 -6.50 3.47 -21.04
N ILE A 123 -6.18 2.67 -22.06
CA ILE A 123 -5.95 3.10 -23.46
C ILE A 123 -7.23 3.02 -24.29
#